data_AF-A0A2N7WGN2-F1
#
_entry.id   AF-A0A2N7WGN2-F1
#
_cell.length_a   1.000
_cell.length_b   1.000
_cell.length_c   1.000
_cell.angle_alpha   90.00
_cell.angle_beta   90.00
_cell.angle_gamma   90.00
#
_symmetry.space_group_name_H-M   'P 1'
#
loop_
_entity.id
_entity.type
_entity.pdbx_description
1 polymer ?
#
loop_
_entity_poly.entity_id
_entity_poly.type
_entity_poly.pdbx_seq_one_letter_code
_entity_poly.pdbx_strand_id
1 'polypeptide(L)'
;MGGDVVRFGDSIVLESCDCSEPLFLGFVRRFEGRRNPLLLSTEVSEVGKHPASDYQWRLLPVVGSKCKWGDPVRFADRIRLQVVDDKGNSRMLSVSHLDNRSIMAERRPTGSESCTWWVTYTSELRVSRDGQVVPSGELEPHLMYGDDNYVGFVNSARYLSAIDDQYRILRKRTVLLDDLPKAGTATWWRIHRSLPEIAPAVRMPSAMPVRAMPAQALSMA
;
A
#
# COMPACT_ATOMS: atom_id res chain seq x y z
N MET A 1 11.30 8.12 -21.64
CA MET A 1 10.25 7.15 -21.99
C MET A 1 9.00 7.61 -21.26
N GLY A 2 7.95 7.99 -21.98
CA GLY A 2 6.73 8.50 -21.33
C GLY A 2 6.02 7.37 -20.60
N GLY A 3 5.87 7.49 -19.29
CA GLY A 3 5.03 6.57 -18.50
C GLY A 3 3.59 6.57 -19.01
N ASP A 4 2.81 5.59 -18.56
CA ASP A 4 1.37 5.57 -18.85
C ASP A 4 0.63 6.47 -17.85
N VAL A 5 -0.47 7.09 -18.29
CA VAL A 5 -1.23 8.05 -17.47
C VAL A 5 -2.17 7.29 -16.54
N VAL A 6 -2.18 7.65 -15.26
CA VAL A 6 -3.13 7.14 -14.27
C VAL A 6 -4.51 7.76 -14.48
N ARG A 7 -5.53 6.92 -14.56
CA ARG A 7 -6.91 7.35 -14.82
C ARG A 7 -7.86 6.92 -13.71
N PHE A 8 -8.94 7.67 -13.54
CA PHE A 8 -10.03 7.25 -12.67
C PHE A 8 -10.62 5.93 -13.16
N GLY A 9 -10.81 4.99 -12.24
CA GLY A 9 -11.28 3.64 -12.49
C GLY A 9 -10.17 2.59 -12.58
N ASP A 10 -8.92 3.03 -12.73
CA ASP A 10 -7.78 2.14 -12.74
C ASP A 10 -7.65 1.39 -11.41
N SER A 11 -7.21 0.13 -11.51
CA SER A 11 -6.70 -0.62 -10.37
C SER A 11 -5.21 -0.36 -10.25
N ILE A 12 -4.79 0.07 -9.07
CA ILE A 12 -3.42 0.47 -8.78
C ILE A 12 -2.88 -0.28 -7.57
N VAL A 13 -1.56 -0.29 -7.45
CA VAL A 13 -0.84 -0.73 -6.26
C VAL A 13 0.03 0.43 -5.79
N LEU A 14 0.08 0.65 -4.48
CA LEU A 14 0.85 1.71 -3.85
C LEU A 14 2.09 1.13 -3.20
N GLU A 15 3.26 1.44 -3.74
CA GLU A 15 4.56 1.09 -3.18
C GLU A 15 5.04 2.22 -2.26
N SER A 16 5.58 1.87 -1.09
CA SER A 16 6.20 2.83 -0.19
C SER A 16 7.61 3.17 -0.65
N CYS A 17 7.93 4.46 -0.74
CA CYS A 17 9.26 4.93 -1.10
C CYS A 17 10.27 4.89 0.08
N ASP A 18 9.84 4.52 1.29
CA ASP A 18 10.62 4.59 2.53
C ASP A 18 11.49 3.35 2.81
N CYS A 19 11.57 2.43 1.84
CA CYS A 19 12.32 1.19 1.96
C CYS A 19 13.20 0.95 0.74
N SER A 20 14.32 0.26 0.96
CA SER A 20 15.14 -0.28 -0.12
C SER A 20 14.49 -1.48 -0.80
N GLU A 21 13.69 -2.24 -0.07
CA GLU A 21 12.89 -3.35 -0.59
C GLU A 21 11.46 -2.87 -0.90
N PRO A 22 10.85 -3.33 -2.00
CA PRO A 22 9.53 -2.87 -2.40
C PRO A 22 8.45 -3.40 -1.45
N LEU A 23 7.85 -2.49 -0.68
CA LEU A 23 6.73 -2.79 0.22
C LEU A 23 5.47 -2.09 -0.28
N PHE A 24 4.33 -2.79 -0.22
CA PHE A 24 3.09 -2.33 -0.81
C PHE A 24 1.97 -2.19 0.21
N LEU A 25 1.13 -1.18 0.02
CA LEU A 25 -0.07 -0.96 0.83
C LEU A 25 -1.11 -2.05 0.55
N GLY A 26 -1.43 -2.82 1.57
CA GLY A 26 -2.54 -3.76 1.55
C GLY A 26 -3.44 -3.63 2.78
N PHE A 27 -4.54 -4.36 2.79
CA PHE A 27 -5.35 -4.56 3.98
C PHE A 27 -5.12 -5.95 4.58
N VAL A 28 -5.27 -6.05 5.90
CA VAL A 28 -5.10 -7.31 6.63
C VAL A 28 -6.45 -7.99 6.78
N ARG A 29 -6.60 -9.16 6.16
CA ARG A 29 -7.78 -10.03 6.36
C ARG A 29 -7.89 -10.46 7.82
N ARG A 30 -9.12 -10.61 8.31
CA ARG A 30 -9.39 -11.26 9.59
C ARG A 30 -9.94 -12.66 9.31
N PHE A 31 -9.20 -13.68 9.73
CA PHE A 31 -9.56 -15.07 9.43
C PHE A 31 -10.59 -15.67 10.40
N GLU A 32 -10.86 -15.05 11.56
CA GLU A 32 -11.77 -15.62 12.57
C GLU A 32 -12.62 -14.57 13.33
N GLY A 33 -13.83 -14.99 13.77
CA GLY A 33 -14.58 -14.36 14.88
C GLY A 33 -15.65 -13.30 14.55
N ARG A 34 -15.64 -12.66 13.39
CA ARG A 34 -16.75 -11.78 12.95
C ARG A 34 -17.08 -12.01 11.48
N ARG A 35 -18.34 -12.35 11.17
CA ARG A 35 -18.77 -12.72 9.81
C ARG A 35 -18.53 -11.61 8.77
N ASN A 36 -18.42 -10.34 9.14
CA ASN A 36 -18.06 -9.22 8.25
C ASN A 36 -17.58 -8.01 9.09
N PRO A 37 -16.28 -7.86 9.39
CA PRO A 37 -15.82 -6.71 10.16
C PRO A 37 -16.05 -5.41 9.36
N LEU A 38 -16.53 -4.36 10.02
CA LEU A 38 -16.70 -3.04 9.39
C LEU A 38 -15.35 -2.38 9.04
N LEU A 39 -14.32 -2.70 9.82
CA LEU A 39 -12.97 -2.14 9.72
C LEU A 39 -11.95 -3.27 9.56
N LEU A 40 -11.07 -3.13 8.58
CA LEU A 40 -9.85 -3.91 8.45
C LEU A 40 -8.66 -2.96 8.58
N SER A 41 -7.61 -3.39 9.27
CA SER A 41 -6.37 -2.62 9.35
C SER A 41 -5.65 -2.64 8.02
N THR A 42 -4.98 -1.55 7.66
CA THR A 42 -4.03 -1.52 6.56
C THR A 42 -2.60 -1.70 7.08
N GLU A 43 -1.74 -2.23 6.22
CA GLU A 43 -0.30 -2.33 6.48
C GLU A 43 0.48 -2.20 5.18
N VAL A 44 1.77 -1.90 5.29
CA VAL A 44 2.69 -1.92 4.16
C VAL A 44 3.63 -3.11 4.33
N SER A 45 3.66 -3.98 3.32
CA SER A 45 4.38 -5.25 3.41
C SER A 45 4.88 -5.76 2.07
N GLU A 46 5.81 -6.68 2.14
CA GLU A 46 6.38 -7.43 1.01
C GLU A 46 5.30 -8.16 0.20
N VAL A 47 5.60 -8.38 -1.08
CA VAL A 47 4.74 -9.11 -2.01
C VAL A 47 4.64 -10.58 -1.58
N GLY A 48 3.46 -11.17 -1.70
CA GLY A 48 3.22 -12.58 -1.41
C GLY A 48 2.85 -12.89 0.04
N LYS A 49 2.97 -11.91 0.96
CA LYS A 49 2.45 -12.05 2.33
C LYS A 49 0.92 -12.17 2.34
N HIS A 50 0.25 -11.37 1.51
CA HIS A 50 -1.18 -11.49 1.25
C HIS A 50 -1.45 -11.86 -0.21
N PRO A 51 -2.66 -12.34 -0.53
CA PRO A 51 -3.10 -12.44 -1.92
C PRO A 51 -2.93 -11.12 -2.67
N ALA A 52 -2.55 -11.18 -3.94
CA ALA A 52 -2.29 -9.99 -4.77
C ALA A 52 -3.47 -8.99 -4.81
N SER A 53 -4.70 -9.50 -4.75
CA SER A 53 -5.92 -8.68 -4.69
C SER A 53 -5.97 -7.73 -3.50
N ASP A 54 -5.27 -8.05 -2.41
CA ASP A 54 -5.35 -7.29 -1.15
C ASP A 54 -4.52 -6.00 -1.18
N TYR A 55 -3.63 -5.89 -2.17
CA TYR A 55 -2.82 -4.70 -2.44
C TYR A 55 -3.40 -3.82 -3.55
N GLN A 56 -4.47 -4.28 -4.22
CA GLN A 56 -5.07 -3.60 -5.35
C GLN A 56 -6.15 -2.62 -4.89
N TRP A 57 -5.91 -1.34 -5.17
CA TRP A 57 -6.83 -0.25 -4.86
C TRP A 57 -7.35 0.33 -6.16
N ARG A 58 -8.66 0.48 -6.29
CA ARG A 58 -9.30 1.18 -7.38
C ARG A 58 -9.36 2.67 -7.08
N LEU A 59 -8.88 3.48 -8.02
CA LEU A 59 -9.02 4.93 -7.99
C LEU A 59 -10.43 5.33 -8.39
N LEU A 60 -11.12 6.05 -7.52
CA LEU A 60 -12.47 6.55 -7.77
C LEU A 60 -12.53 8.08 -7.69
N PRO A 61 -13.35 8.73 -8.53
CA PRO A 61 -13.68 10.12 -8.29
C PRO A 61 -14.50 10.26 -7.01
N VAL A 62 -14.39 11.43 -6.37
CA VAL A 62 -15.28 11.81 -5.28
C VAL A 62 -16.71 11.98 -5.81
N VAL A 63 -17.69 11.59 -4.99
CA VAL A 63 -19.12 11.74 -5.33
C VAL A 63 -19.44 13.22 -5.57
N GLY A 64 -20.09 13.52 -6.70
CA GLY A 64 -20.43 14.89 -7.08
C GLY A 64 -19.28 15.69 -7.69
N SER A 65 -18.09 15.10 -7.84
CA SER A 65 -17.03 15.72 -8.65
C SER A 65 -17.39 15.72 -10.14
N LYS A 66 -16.71 16.58 -10.92
CA LYS A 66 -16.86 16.63 -12.38
C LYS A 66 -16.08 15.52 -13.11
N CYS A 67 -15.17 14.84 -12.40
CA CYS A 67 -14.33 13.79 -12.95
C CYS A 67 -15.13 12.51 -13.17
N LYS A 68 -14.86 11.82 -14.28
CA LYS A 68 -15.52 10.59 -14.69
C LYS A 68 -14.52 9.45 -14.82
N TRP A 69 -15.06 8.24 -14.94
CA TRP A 69 -14.26 7.07 -15.25
C TRP A 69 -13.47 7.27 -16.55
N GLY A 70 -12.19 6.94 -16.55
CA GLY A 70 -11.26 7.12 -17.67
C GLY A 70 -10.61 8.50 -17.77
N ASP A 71 -11.09 9.51 -17.03
CA ASP A 71 -10.43 10.82 -16.99
C ASP A 71 -9.04 10.68 -16.33
N PRO A 72 -8.01 11.40 -16.83
CA PRO A 72 -6.69 11.38 -16.24
C PRO A 72 -6.69 12.07 -14.88
N VAL A 73 -5.98 11.50 -13.89
CA VAL A 73 -5.84 12.09 -12.56
C VAL A 73 -4.85 13.25 -12.62
N ARG A 74 -5.24 14.40 -12.07
CA ARG A 74 -4.47 15.64 -12.06
C ARG A 74 -3.95 15.98 -10.66
N PHE A 75 -2.99 16.90 -10.62
CA PHE A 75 -2.48 17.42 -9.37
C PHE A 75 -3.61 18.10 -8.59
N ALA A 76 -3.67 17.84 -7.28
CA ALA A 76 -4.71 18.29 -6.38
C ALA A 76 -6.13 17.80 -6.73
N ASP A 77 -6.28 16.72 -7.51
CA ASP A 77 -7.57 16.06 -7.60
C ASP A 77 -7.95 15.43 -6.27
N ARG A 78 -9.25 15.48 -5.96
CA ARG A 78 -9.84 14.74 -4.84
C ARG A 78 -10.27 13.36 -5.33
N ILE A 79 -9.72 12.33 -4.70
CA ILE A 79 -9.97 10.93 -5.05
C ILE A 79 -10.55 10.16 -3.87
N ARG A 80 -10.98 8.93 -4.14
CA ARG A 80 -11.16 7.90 -3.12
C ARG A 80 -10.50 6.61 -3.59
N LEU A 81 -9.98 5.82 -2.65
CA LEU A 81 -9.37 4.52 -2.94
C LEU A 81 -10.28 3.42 -2.42
N GLN A 82 -10.67 2.50 -3.30
CA GLN A 82 -11.59 1.41 -3.00
C GLN A 82 -10.88 0.06 -3.15
N VAL A 83 -11.14 -0.87 -2.26
CA VAL A 83 -10.76 -2.28 -2.40
C VAL A 83 -11.99 -3.18 -2.24
N VAL A 84 -11.96 -4.37 -2.83
CA VAL A 84 -12.97 -5.41 -2.62
C VAL A 84 -12.33 -6.53 -1.81
N ASP A 85 -12.88 -6.84 -0.64
CA ASP A 85 -12.36 -7.92 0.20
C ASP A 85 -12.73 -9.32 -0.30
N ASP A 86 -12.21 -10.35 0.36
CA ASP A 86 -12.45 -11.76 0.02
C ASP A 86 -13.92 -12.21 0.21
N LYS A 87 -14.74 -11.36 0.84
CA LYS A 87 -16.19 -11.56 1.01
C LYS A 87 -17.01 -10.73 0.03
N GLY A 88 -16.36 -10.06 -0.93
CA GLY A 88 -17.01 -9.20 -1.91
C GLY A 88 -17.48 -7.85 -1.35
N ASN A 89 -17.09 -7.48 -0.13
CA ASN A 89 -17.42 -6.17 0.41
C ASN A 89 -16.50 -5.11 -0.20
N SER A 90 -17.10 -4.06 -0.77
CA SER A 90 -16.40 -2.82 -1.09
C SER A 90 -15.99 -2.09 0.20
N ARG A 91 -14.72 -1.71 0.29
CA ARG A 91 -14.14 -0.95 1.39
C ARG A 91 -13.39 0.26 0.86
N MET A 92 -13.42 1.35 1.59
CA MET A 92 -12.68 2.56 1.26
C MET A 92 -11.45 2.68 2.16
N LEU A 93 -10.34 3.15 1.60
CA LEU A 93 -9.22 3.63 2.41
C LEU A 93 -9.69 4.87 3.17
N SER A 94 -9.81 4.75 4.50
CA SER A 94 -10.33 5.81 5.35
C SER A 94 -9.43 6.07 6.55
N VAL A 95 -9.52 7.28 7.05
CA VAL A 95 -9.02 7.68 8.36
C VAL A 95 -10.00 7.16 9.41
N SER A 96 -9.49 6.38 10.36
CA SER A 96 -10.27 5.84 11.47
C SER A 96 -10.91 6.94 12.31
N HIS A 97 -12.22 6.89 12.50
CA HIS A 97 -12.94 7.82 13.39
C HIS A 97 -12.65 7.58 14.88
N LEU A 98 -12.03 6.45 15.23
CA LEU A 98 -11.74 6.09 16.62
C LEU A 98 -10.57 6.90 17.20
N ASP A 99 -9.57 7.21 16.36
CA ASP A 99 -8.35 7.90 16.78
C ASP A 99 -7.95 9.05 15.84
N ASN A 100 -8.71 9.27 14.75
CA ASN A 100 -8.45 10.26 13.71
C ASN A 100 -7.02 10.20 13.15
N ARG A 101 -6.36 9.03 13.20
CA ARG A 101 -4.94 8.90 12.85
C ARG A 101 -4.63 7.60 12.12
N SER A 102 -5.19 6.49 12.57
CA SER A 102 -4.95 5.20 11.92
C SER A 102 -5.66 5.14 10.58
N ILE A 103 -5.01 4.51 9.61
CA ILE A 103 -5.62 4.26 8.30
C ILE A 103 -6.21 2.84 8.28
N MET A 104 -7.39 2.71 7.69
CA MET A 104 -8.20 1.50 7.70
C MET A 104 -8.85 1.29 6.33
N ALA A 105 -9.24 0.04 6.06
CA ALA A 105 -10.15 -0.31 4.97
C ALA A 105 -11.56 -0.49 5.54
N GLU A 106 -12.41 0.53 5.36
CA GLU A 106 -13.72 0.62 6.00
C GLU A 106 -14.86 0.37 5.01
N ARG A 107 -15.80 -0.50 5.38
CA ARG A 107 -16.96 -0.82 4.53
C ARG A 107 -17.96 0.33 4.44
N ARG A 108 -18.09 1.13 5.50
CA ARG A 108 -19.02 2.26 5.60
C ARG A 108 -18.33 3.43 6.31
N PRO A 109 -17.53 4.23 5.59
CA PRO A 109 -16.85 5.38 6.17
C PRO A 109 -17.80 6.30 6.93
N THR A 110 -17.38 6.77 8.10
CA THR A 110 -18.20 7.62 8.98
C THR A 110 -18.60 8.94 8.31
N GLY A 111 -17.82 9.41 7.33
CA GLY A 111 -18.17 10.55 6.48
C GLY A 111 -17.37 10.55 5.18
N SER A 112 -17.82 11.32 4.18
CA SER A 112 -17.14 11.43 2.88
C SER A 112 -15.71 11.95 3.01
N GLU A 113 -15.46 12.87 3.93
CA GLU A 113 -14.13 13.45 4.13
C GLU A 113 -13.13 12.45 4.71
N SER A 114 -13.58 11.47 5.52
CA SER A 114 -12.69 10.45 6.09
C SER A 114 -12.04 9.55 5.04
N CYS A 115 -12.63 9.43 3.84
CA CYS A 115 -12.13 8.60 2.75
C CYS A 115 -11.83 9.38 1.47
N THR A 116 -11.78 10.71 1.56
CA THR A 116 -11.40 11.59 0.46
C THR A 116 -9.95 12.01 0.60
N TRP A 117 -9.17 11.84 -0.46
CA TRP A 117 -7.73 12.13 -0.46
C TRP A 117 -7.43 13.14 -1.54
N TRP A 118 -6.65 14.16 -1.21
CA TRP A 118 -6.02 15.02 -2.20
C TRP A 118 -4.77 14.33 -2.71
N VAL A 119 -4.64 14.23 -4.03
CA VAL A 119 -3.45 13.66 -4.67
C VAL A 119 -2.47 14.77 -5.00
N THR A 120 -1.25 14.62 -4.55
CA THR A 120 -0.12 15.44 -4.99
C THR A 120 0.93 14.55 -5.62
N TYR A 121 1.74 15.07 -6.53
CA TYR A 121 2.84 14.32 -7.10
C TYR A 121 3.96 15.22 -7.62
N THR A 122 5.14 14.64 -7.77
CA THR A 122 6.35 15.28 -8.29
C THR A 122 7.28 14.23 -8.89
N SER A 123 8.05 14.59 -9.90
CA SER A 123 9.07 13.71 -10.48
C SER A 123 10.32 13.58 -9.62
N GLU A 124 10.58 14.55 -8.75
CA GLU A 124 11.80 14.59 -7.94
C GLU A 124 11.54 15.06 -6.51
N LEU A 125 12.31 14.49 -5.59
CA LEU A 125 12.36 14.88 -4.20
C LEU A 125 13.73 15.47 -3.87
N ARG A 126 13.74 16.43 -2.96
CA ARG A 126 14.97 16.96 -2.37
C ARG A 126 14.87 17.03 -0.87
N VAL A 127 16.02 16.98 -0.22
CA VAL A 127 16.15 17.26 1.22
C VAL A 127 16.26 18.77 1.41
N SER A 128 15.35 19.36 2.19
CA SER A 128 15.37 20.78 2.54
C SER A 128 16.50 21.08 3.54
N ARG A 129 16.75 22.36 3.81
CA ARG A 129 17.76 22.76 4.82
C ARG A 129 17.42 22.26 6.22
N ASP A 130 16.13 22.06 6.50
CA ASP A 130 15.62 21.55 7.78
C ASP A 130 15.57 20.02 7.84
N GLY A 131 16.13 19.33 6.83
CA GLY A 131 16.16 17.88 6.69
C GLY A 131 14.91 17.26 6.04
N GLN A 132 13.82 18.02 5.92
CA GLN A 132 12.57 17.48 5.39
C GLN A 132 12.68 17.08 3.92
N VAL A 133 12.04 15.97 3.55
CA VAL A 133 11.96 15.56 2.14
C VAL A 133 10.76 16.23 1.48
N VAL A 134 11.04 17.15 0.57
CA VAL A 134 10.07 18.03 -0.09
C VAL A 134 10.08 17.83 -1.61
N PRO A 135 8.97 18.11 -2.31
CA PRO A 135 8.95 18.07 -3.77
C PRO A 135 9.91 19.11 -4.38
N SER A 136 10.56 18.73 -5.48
CA SER A 136 11.44 19.62 -6.26
C SER A 136 11.33 19.49 -7.76
N GLY A 137 10.72 18.41 -8.25
CA GLY A 137 10.54 18.19 -9.67
C GLY A 137 9.46 19.08 -10.27
N GLU A 138 9.48 19.17 -11.60
CA GLU A 138 8.44 19.86 -12.35
C GLU A 138 7.07 19.19 -12.18
N LEU A 139 6.02 19.99 -12.30
CA LEU A 139 4.64 19.54 -12.24
C LEU A 139 4.22 19.03 -13.60
N GLU A 140 4.13 17.71 -13.73
CA GLU A 140 3.49 17.07 -14.86
C GLU A 140 1.97 17.39 -14.87
N PRO A 141 1.33 17.46 -16.05
CA PRO A 141 -0.09 17.79 -16.14
C PRO A 141 -1.00 16.66 -15.60
N HIS A 142 -0.48 15.42 -15.58
CA HIS A 142 -1.20 14.24 -15.17
C HIS A 142 -0.30 13.33 -14.33
N LEU A 143 -0.95 12.56 -13.46
CA LEU A 143 -0.29 11.54 -12.67
C LEU A 143 0.15 10.38 -13.57
N MET A 144 1.41 9.97 -13.45
CA MET A 144 2.01 8.90 -14.27
C MET A 144 2.27 7.65 -13.42
N TYR A 145 2.16 6.48 -14.05
CA TYR A 145 2.64 5.21 -13.47
C TYR A 145 4.16 5.13 -13.49
N GLY A 146 4.73 4.37 -12.55
CA GLY A 146 6.14 3.95 -12.57
C GLY A 146 7.00 4.58 -11.47
N ASP A 147 8.32 4.42 -11.63
CA ASP A 147 9.30 4.72 -10.58
C ASP A 147 9.70 6.19 -10.50
N ASP A 148 9.50 6.93 -11.58
CA ASP A 148 9.88 8.34 -11.76
C ASP A 148 8.79 9.31 -11.26
N ASN A 149 7.96 8.88 -10.31
CA ASN A 149 6.87 9.69 -9.78
C ASN A 149 6.62 9.42 -8.30
N TYR A 150 6.77 10.47 -7.50
CA TYR A 150 6.52 10.46 -6.06
C TYR A 150 5.17 11.06 -5.76
N VAL A 151 4.27 10.24 -5.22
CA VAL A 151 2.88 10.60 -4.98
C VAL A 151 2.63 10.79 -3.49
N GLY A 152 1.97 11.88 -3.12
CA GLY A 152 1.45 12.14 -1.80
C GLY A 152 -0.07 12.02 -1.77
N PHE A 153 -0.59 11.47 -0.67
CA PHE A 153 -2.03 11.47 -0.40
C PHE A 153 -2.29 12.26 0.88
N VAL A 154 -3.12 13.29 0.79
CA VAL A 154 -3.40 14.21 1.89
C VAL A 154 -4.88 14.13 2.29
N ASN A 155 -5.13 13.96 3.59
CA ASN A 155 -6.46 14.02 4.19
C ASN A 155 -6.45 14.97 5.38
N SER A 156 -7.34 15.97 5.38
CA SER A 156 -7.45 16.96 6.46
C SER A 156 -6.11 17.61 6.82
N ALA A 157 -5.35 18.03 5.80
CA ALA A 157 -4.00 18.60 5.88
C ALA A 157 -2.91 17.67 6.44
N ARG A 158 -3.15 16.35 6.48
CA ARG A 158 -2.23 15.35 7.01
C ARG A 158 -1.90 14.29 5.96
N TYR A 159 -0.72 13.72 6.02
CA TYR A 159 -0.16 12.85 4.98
C TYR A 159 -0.35 11.37 5.29
N LEU A 160 -0.84 10.60 4.32
CA LEU A 160 -0.81 9.14 4.35
C LEU A 160 0.64 8.66 4.38
N SER A 161 1.02 7.98 5.46
CA SER A 161 2.41 7.64 5.71
C SER A 161 2.59 6.18 6.10
N ALA A 162 3.70 5.58 5.70
CA ALA A 162 4.16 4.26 6.15
C ALA A 162 5.27 4.45 7.19
N ILE A 163 5.02 4.04 8.44
CA ILE A 163 6.02 4.15 9.52
C ILE A 163 6.30 2.77 10.13
N ASP A 164 7.49 2.60 10.68
CA ASP A 164 7.88 1.36 11.33
C ASP A 164 6.92 1.03 12.48
N ASP A 165 6.48 -0.22 12.51
CA ASP A 165 5.74 -0.76 13.64
C ASP A 165 6.75 -1.13 14.74
N GLN A 166 6.74 -0.36 15.84
CA GLN A 166 7.65 -0.58 16.99
C GLN A 166 7.54 -1.99 17.57
N TYR A 167 6.44 -2.70 17.31
CA TYR A 167 6.22 -4.06 17.78
C TYR A 167 6.54 -5.13 16.73
N ARG A 168 6.88 -4.74 15.50
CA ARG A 168 7.09 -5.67 14.37
C ARG A 168 8.20 -5.16 13.43
N ILE A 169 9.39 -5.74 13.59
CA ILE A 169 10.65 -5.33 12.94
C ILE A 169 10.57 -5.25 11.41
N LEU A 170 9.75 -6.08 10.75
CA LEU A 170 9.65 -6.13 9.28
C LEU A 170 8.33 -5.55 8.74
N ARG A 171 7.59 -4.76 9.53
CA ARG A 171 6.27 -4.29 9.12
C ARG A 171 6.15 -2.79 9.33
N LYS A 172 5.61 -2.12 8.33
CA LYS A 172 5.19 -0.73 8.45
C LYS A 172 3.68 -0.66 8.63
N ARG A 173 3.26 0.17 9.58
CA ARG A 173 1.85 0.54 9.75
C ARG A 173 1.57 1.83 9.00
N THR A 174 0.33 1.99 8.57
CA THR A 174 -0.13 3.21 7.92
C THR A 174 -0.78 4.17 8.90
N VAL A 175 -0.35 5.43 8.88
CA VAL A 175 -0.88 6.49 9.76
C VAL A 175 -1.00 7.81 9.00
N LEU A 176 -1.74 8.76 9.58
CA LEU A 176 -1.62 10.17 9.24
C LEU A 176 -0.47 10.82 10.02
N LEU A 177 0.36 11.58 9.29
CA LEU A 177 1.35 12.50 9.86
C LEU A 177 0.92 13.95 9.61
N ASP A 178 1.12 14.81 10.61
CA ASP A 178 0.77 16.23 10.52
C ASP A 178 1.75 17.02 9.65
N ASP A 179 3.00 16.59 9.62
CA ASP A 179 4.09 17.24 8.89
C ASP A 179 4.83 16.26 7.98
N LEU A 180 5.58 16.81 7.02
CA LEU A 180 6.54 16.03 6.24
C LEU A 180 7.64 15.49 7.15
N PRO A 181 8.10 14.24 6.93
CA PRO A 181 9.12 13.63 7.76
C PRO A 181 10.44 14.41 7.64
N LYS A 182 11.14 14.59 8.77
CA LYS A 182 12.47 15.23 8.85
C LYS A 182 13.58 14.44 8.15
N ALA A 183 13.35 13.16 7.89
CA ALA A 183 14.24 12.27 7.15
C ALA A 183 13.41 11.10 6.61
N GLY A 184 13.80 10.58 5.46
CA GLY A 184 13.08 9.48 4.81
C GLY A 184 11.89 9.93 3.97
N THR A 185 11.22 8.95 3.41
CA THR A 185 10.24 9.10 2.32
C THR A 185 8.90 8.47 2.70
N ALA A 186 8.65 8.30 4.00
CA ALA A 186 7.46 7.68 4.60
C ALA A 186 6.11 8.16 4.04
N THR A 187 6.01 9.42 3.60
CA THR A 187 4.78 10.02 3.04
C THR A 187 4.63 9.84 1.52
N TRP A 188 5.67 9.36 0.85
CA TRP A 188 5.77 9.28 -0.60
C TRP A 188 5.54 7.86 -1.08
N TRP A 189 4.78 7.75 -2.16
CA TRP A 189 4.35 6.50 -2.75
C TRP A 189 4.67 6.47 -4.24
N ARG A 190 4.90 5.28 -4.79
CA ARG A 190 4.85 5.05 -6.24
C ARG A 190 3.58 4.32 -6.60
N ILE A 191 3.07 4.58 -7.79
CA ILE A 191 1.85 3.98 -8.31
C ILE A 191 2.21 3.01 -9.44
N HIS A 192 1.78 1.76 -9.26
CA HIS A 192 1.97 0.68 -10.23
C HIS A 192 0.63 0.11 -10.69
N ARG A 193 0.61 -0.46 -11.90
CA ARG A 193 -0.59 -1.16 -12.44
C ARG A 193 -0.84 -2.49 -11.73
N SER A 194 0.23 -3.14 -11.30
CA SER A 194 0.20 -4.44 -10.63
C SER A 194 1.40 -4.57 -9.71
N LEU A 195 1.36 -5.58 -8.84
CA LEU A 195 2.55 -6.00 -8.11
C LEU A 195 3.62 -6.49 -9.11
N PRO A 196 4.91 -6.35 -8.77
CA PRO A 196 5.96 -6.98 -9.56
C PRO A 196 5.78 -8.50 -9.57
N GLU A 197 6.01 -9.11 -10.73
CA GLU A 197 5.96 -10.56 -10.86
C GLU A 197 7.13 -11.16 -10.07
N ILE A 198 6.85 -11.77 -8.92
CA ILE A 198 7.88 -12.53 -8.20
C ILE A 198 8.12 -13.80 -9.03
N ALA A 199 9.25 -13.86 -9.74
CA ALA A 199 9.71 -15.10 -10.32
C ALA A 199 9.76 -16.18 -9.22
N PRO A 200 9.16 -17.37 -9.41
CA PRO A 200 9.10 -18.37 -8.36
C PRO A 200 10.54 -18.73 -7.95
N ALA A 201 10.88 -18.41 -6.70
CA ALA A 201 12.11 -18.91 -6.10
C ALA A 201 12.06 -20.44 -6.17
N VAL A 202 12.95 -21.03 -6.98
CA VAL A 202 13.09 -22.49 -7.08
C VAL A 202 13.38 -23.00 -5.68
N ARG A 203 12.35 -23.58 -5.04
CA ARG A 203 12.53 -24.35 -3.81
C ARG A 203 13.35 -25.57 -4.20
N MET A 204 14.66 -25.49 -3.99
CA MET A 204 15.50 -26.69 -4.03
C MET A 204 14.93 -27.67 -3.00
N PRO A 205 14.63 -28.93 -3.38
CA PRO A 205 14.17 -29.91 -2.42
C PRO A 205 15.30 -30.18 -1.42
N SER A 206 15.05 -29.89 -0.14
CA SER A 206 15.90 -30.31 0.96
C SER A 206 16.07 -31.83 0.89
N ALA A 207 17.31 -32.28 0.64
CA ALA A 207 17.68 -33.68 0.72
C ALA A 207 17.38 -34.21 2.12
N MET A 208 16.51 -35.23 2.22
CA MET A 208 16.30 -35.94 3.47
C MET A 208 17.56 -36.73 3.86
N PRO A 209 17.94 -36.79 5.15
CA PRO A 209 19.00 -37.66 5.59
C PRO A 209 18.51 -39.11 5.58
N VAL A 210 19.20 -39.97 4.81
CA VAL A 210 19.05 -41.42 4.84
C VAL A 210 19.49 -41.92 6.21
N ARG A 211 18.55 -42.42 7.01
CA ARG A 211 18.83 -43.08 8.29
C ARG A 211 19.20 -44.54 8.01
N ALA A 212 20.47 -44.88 8.20
CA ALA A 212 20.96 -46.25 8.12
C ALA A 212 20.36 -47.12 9.25
N MET A 213 19.79 -48.27 8.91
CA MET A 213 19.45 -49.33 9.86
C MET A 213 20.71 -50.14 10.22
N PRO A 214 20.95 -50.47 11.50
CA PRO A 214 21.88 -51.54 11.84
C PRO A 214 21.18 -52.90 11.76
N ALA A 215 21.79 -53.83 11.02
CA ALA A 215 21.46 -55.25 11.05
C ALA A 215 21.99 -55.86 12.35
N GLN A 216 21.11 -56.40 13.20
CA GLN A 216 21.50 -57.30 14.29
C GLN A 216 21.49 -58.74 13.77
N ALA A 217 22.67 -59.35 13.77
CA ALA A 217 22.87 -60.75 13.47
C ALA A 217 22.39 -61.63 14.64
N LEU A 218 21.61 -62.66 14.29
CA LEU A 218 21.42 -63.85 15.11
C LEU A 218 22.74 -64.62 15.21
N SER A 219 23.14 -65.00 16.43
CA SER A 219 23.91 -66.23 16.63
C SER A 219 23.64 -66.82 18.01
N MET A 220 23.12 -68.03 18.01
CA MET A 220 23.07 -68.95 19.15
C MET A 220 24.44 -69.60 19.35
N ALA A 221 24.85 -69.77 20.61
CA ALA A 221 25.54 -70.94 21.17
C ALA A 221 25.56 -70.79 22.70
#